data_AF-A0A3M1SDB9-F1
#
_entry.id   AF-A0A3M1SDB9-F1
#
_cell.length_a   1.000
_cell.length_b   1.000
_cell.length_c   1.000
_cell.angle_alpha   90.00
_cell.angle_beta   90.00
_cell.angle_gamma   90.00
#
_symmetry.space_group_name_H-M   'P 1'
#
loop_
_entity.id
_entity.type
_entity.pdbx_description
1 polymer ?
#
loop_
_entity_poly.entity_id
_entity_poly.type
_entity_poly.pdbx_seq_one_letter_code
_entity_poly.pdbx_strand_id
1 'polypeptide(L)'
;MRENFVKIALILLLLIVAGCASSTFVITKGGEHGYYFGRVSRSLQKILCKSGDFRKILRDAQIPEHTKPEFYRYVCTEDANRDKVVSLYQFLSPEEKESLKRAFIKHGYTVNYVPC
;
A
#
# COMPACT_ATOMS: atom_id res chain seq x y z
N MET A 1 -7.44 -46.21 2.39
CA MET A 1 -8.13 -45.04 3.00
C MET A 1 -7.18 -44.07 3.71
N ARG A 2 -6.22 -44.55 4.53
CA ARG A 2 -5.28 -43.71 5.29
C ARG A 2 -4.35 -42.83 4.44
N GLU A 3 -3.88 -43.32 3.28
CA GLU A 3 -2.97 -42.55 2.40
C GLU A 3 -3.66 -41.39 1.67
N ASN A 4 -4.93 -41.53 1.30
CA ASN A 4 -5.69 -40.45 0.67
C ASN A 4 -6.02 -39.34 1.67
N PHE A 5 -6.21 -39.68 2.96
CA PHE A 5 -6.46 -38.70 4.01
C PHE A 5 -5.22 -37.82 4.29
N VAL A 6 -4.03 -38.42 4.25
CA VAL A 6 -2.76 -37.69 4.40
C VAL A 6 -2.52 -36.73 3.23
N LYS A 7 -2.82 -37.14 2.00
CA LYS A 7 -2.70 -36.27 0.81
C LYS A 7 -3.68 -35.10 0.84
N ILE A 8 -4.93 -35.33 1.25
CA ILE A 8 -5.94 -34.28 1.39
C ILE A 8 -5.55 -33.28 2.49
N ALA A 9 -5.08 -33.77 3.63
CA ALA A 9 -4.62 -32.91 4.73
C ALA A 9 -3.41 -32.04 4.32
N LEU A 10 -2.49 -32.57 3.50
CA LEU A 10 -1.33 -31.83 3.00
C LEU A 10 -1.73 -30.70 2.03
N ILE A 11 -2.72 -30.93 1.17
CA ILE A 11 -3.24 -29.92 0.22
C ILE A 11 -4.00 -28.82 0.97
N LEU A 12 -4.80 -29.17 1.98
CA LEU A 12 -5.48 -28.19 2.83
C LEU A 12 -4.50 -27.33 3.61
N LEU A 13 -3.39 -27.90 4.11
CA LEU A 13 -2.36 -27.14 4.81
C LEU A 13 -1.67 -26.10 3.90
N LEU A 14 -1.44 -26.43 2.62
CA LEU A 14 -0.84 -25.53 1.63
C LEU A 14 -1.75 -24.35 1.26
N LEU A 15 -3.07 -24.53 1.29
CA LEU A 15 -4.04 -23.45 1.00
C LEU A 15 -4.14 -22.42 2.13
N ILE A 16 -3.84 -22.80 3.38
CA ILE A 16 -3.91 -21.89 4.54
C ILE A 16 -2.72 -20.91 4.55
N VAL A 17 -1.55 -21.30 4.02
CA VAL A 17 -0.36 -20.43 3.97
C VAL A 17 -0.41 -19.42 2.81
N ALA A 18 -1.29 -19.64 1.82
CA ALA A 18 -1.44 -18.75 0.67
C ALA A 18 -2.28 -17.47 0.93
N GLY A 19 -2.78 -17.28 2.16
CA GLY A 19 -3.84 -16.31 2.45
C GLY A 19 -3.42 -14.84 2.68
N CYS A 20 -2.15 -14.53 2.92
CA CYS A 20 -1.72 -13.16 3.22
C CYS A 20 -1.20 -12.46 1.95
N ALA A 21 -2.10 -11.82 1.19
CA ALA A 21 -1.69 -10.92 0.12
C ALA A 21 -1.05 -9.67 0.73
N SER A 22 0.22 -9.44 0.39
CA SER A 22 0.93 -8.24 0.85
C SER A 22 0.16 -6.98 0.46
N SER A 23 -0.09 -6.13 1.45
CA SER A 23 -0.87 -4.91 1.28
C SER A 23 -0.16 -3.71 1.91
N THR A 24 -0.63 -2.52 1.56
CA THR A 24 -0.15 -1.26 2.13
C THR A 24 -1.02 -0.87 3.33
N PHE A 25 -1.64 0.30 3.29
CA PHE A 25 -2.58 0.80 4.28
C PHE A 25 -3.70 1.53 3.57
N VAL A 26 -4.82 1.73 4.25
CA VAL A 26 -5.96 2.47 3.72
C VAL A 26 -5.83 3.94 4.11
N ILE A 27 -6.05 4.83 3.14
CA ILE A 27 -6.13 6.27 3.35
C ILE A 27 -7.52 6.81 3.04
N THR A 28 -7.96 7.75 3.85
CA THR A 28 -9.24 8.48 3.67
C THR A 28 -8.97 9.98 3.85
N LYS A 29 -9.63 10.84 3.07
CA LYS A 29 -9.58 12.29 3.24
C LYS A 29 -10.98 12.86 3.36
N GLY A 30 -11.22 13.74 4.34
CA GLY A 30 -12.50 14.44 4.51
C GLY A 30 -13.71 13.55 4.84
N GLY A 31 -13.50 12.33 5.36
CA GLY A 31 -14.61 11.40 5.67
C GLY A 31 -15.20 10.67 4.45
N GLU A 32 -14.58 10.77 3.28
CA GLU A 32 -15.00 10.09 2.05
C GLU A 32 -14.63 8.58 2.04
N HIS A 33 -14.61 7.98 0.85
CA HIS A 33 -14.18 6.60 0.61
C HIS A 33 -12.73 6.34 1.04
N GLY A 34 -12.51 5.20 1.69
CA GLY A 34 -11.17 4.69 1.96
C GLY A 34 -10.56 4.02 0.73
N TYR A 35 -9.29 4.27 0.48
CA TYR A 35 -8.53 3.66 -0.61
C TYR A 35 -7.28 2.98 -0.07
N TYR A 36 -7.00 1.75 -0.51
CA TYR A 36 -5.66 1.20 -0.36
C TYR A 36 -4.65 2.10 -1.07
N PHE A 37 -3.58 2.45 -0.36
CA PHE A 37 -2.47 3.21 -0.93
C PHE A 37 -1.84 2.43 -2.08
N GLY A 38 -1.76 3.05 -3.25
CA GLY A 38 -1.33 2.39 -4.50
C GLY A 38 -2.48 1.82 -5.35
N ARG A 39 -3.74 1.92 -4.93
CA ARG A 39 -4.87 1.54 -5.80
C ARG A 39 -4.89 2.39 -7.07
N VAL A 40 -4.86 1.74 -8.23
CA VAL A 40 -5.02 2.43 -9.53
C VAL A 40 -6.48 2.83 -9.70
N SER A 41 -6.80 4.09 -9.41
CA SER A 41 -8.15 4.64 -9.63
C SER A 41 -8.10 6.14 -9.88
N ARG A 42 -8.97 6.63 -10.78
CA ARG A 42 -9.05 8.05 -11.13
C ARG A 42 -9.39 8.94 -9.92
N SER A 43 -10.25 8.46 -9.03
CA SER A 43 -10.64 9.20 -7.82
C SER A 43 -9.47 9.37 -6.86
N LEU A 44 -8.73 8.29 -6.57
CA LEU A 44 -7.55 8.37 -5.71
C LEU A 44 -6.47 9.29 -6.31
N GLN A 45 -6.21 9.17 -7.61
CA GLN A 45 -5.26 10.04 -8.30
C GLN A 45 -5.69 11.50 -8.28
N LYS A 46 -6.99 11.80 -8.37
CA LYS A 46 -7.48 13.18 -8.23
C LYS A 46 -7.17 13.73 -6.83
N ILE A 47 -7.44 12.95 -5.79
CA ILE A 47 -7.25 13.35 -4.38
C ILE A 47 -5.77 13.50 -4.04
N LEU A 48 -4.91 12.60 -4.52
CA LEU A 48 -3.47 12.60 -4.20
C LEU A 48 -2.63 13.48 -5.12
N CYS A 49 -2.88 13.38 -6.43
CA CYS A 49 -1.95 13.88 -7.45
C CYS A 49 -2.40 15.23 -8.00
N LYS A 50 -3.67 15.37 -8.37
CA LYS A 50 -4.18 16.65 -8.92
C LYS A 50 -4.22 17.77 -7.87
N SER A 51 -4.39 17.42 -6.60
CA SER A 51 -4.27 18.36 -5.47
C SER A 51 -2.82 18.77 -5.17
N GLY A 52 -1.83 18.02 -5.68
CA GLY A 52 -0.42 18.16 -5.34
C GLY A 52 -0.03 17.62 -3.96
N ASP A 53 -0.97 17.02 -3.21
CA ASP A 53 -0.73 16.53 -1.85
C ASP A 53 0.36 15.47 -1.82
N PHE A 54 0.37 14.55 -2.77
CA PHE A 54 1.29 13.42 -2.72
C PHE A 54 2.76 13.86 -2.83
N ARG A 55 3.05 14.92 -3.58
CA ARG A 55 4.40 15.50 -3.60
C ARG A 55 4.80 16.06 -2.23
N LYS A 56 3.87 16.71 -1.53
CA LYS A 56 4.11 17.26 -0.19
C LYS A 56 4.30 16.14 0.84
N ILE A 57 3.49 15.09 0.75
CA ILE A 57 3.59 13.89 1.58
C ILE A 57 4.95 13.22 1.37
N LEU A 58 5.35 12.95 0.13
CA LEU A 58 6.64 12.31 -0.16
C LEU A 58 7.82 13.17 0.29
N ARG A 59 7.75 14.48 0.13
CA ARG A 59 8.78 15.41 0.62
C ARG A 59 8.92 15.32 2.15
N ASP A 60 7.81 15.32 2.87
CA ASP A 60 7.78 15.33 4.33
C ASP A 60 8.05 13.94 4.95
N ALA A 61 7.89 12.86 4.17
CA ALA A 61 8.20 11.51 4.59
C ALA A 61 9.72 11.28 4.65
N GLN A 62 10.18 10.69 5.75
CA GLN A 62 11.56 10.21 5.92
C GLN A 62 11.67 8.81 5.31
N ILE A 63 11.60 8.76 3.98
CA ILE A 63 11.88 7.57 3.16
C ILE A 63 13.05 7.89 2.22
N PRO A 64 13.72 6.90 1.64
CA PRO A 64 14.90 7.16 0.81
C PRO A 64 14.58 8.07 -0.37
N GLU A 65 15.44 9.07 -0.62
CA GLU A 65 15.21 10.10 -1.64
C GLU A 65 15.03 9.50 -3.05
N HIS A 66 15.73 8.40 -3.35
CA HIS A 66 15.60 7.70 -4.62
C HIS A 66 14.25 6.99 -4.79
N THR A 67 13.55 6.66 -3.70
CA THR A 67 12.26 5.96 -3.72
C THR A 67 11.08 6.90 -3.91
N LYS A 68 11.21 8.17 -3.50
CA LYS A 68 10.17 9.20 -3.66
C LYS A 68 9.70 9.38 -5.12
N PRO A 69 10.57 9.55 -6.13
CA PRO A 69 10.13 9.67 -7.52
C PRO A 69 9.45 8.39 -8.03
N GLU A 70 9.90 7.22 -7.60
CA GLU A 70 9.28 5.93 -7.97
C GLU A 70 7.86 5.81 -7.41
N PHE A 71 7.65 6.15 -6.13
CA PHE A 71 6.31 6.23 -5.56
C PHE A 71 5.41 7.20 -6.35
N TYR A 72 5.93 8.38 -6.68
CA TYR A 72 5.17 9.35 -7.46
C TYR A 72 4.80 8.79 -8.85
N ARG A 73 5.76 8.16 -9.53
CA ARG A 73 5.57 7.54 -10.84
C ARG A 73 4.44 6.50 -10.81
N TYR A 74 4.53 5.52 -9.92
CA TYR A 74 3.56 4.41 -9.86
C TYR A 74 2.21 4.77 -9.19
N VAL A 75 2.05 5.99 -8.67
CA VAL A 75 0.76 6.47 -8.15
C VAL A 75 0.11 7.50 -9.08
N CYS A 76 0.88 8.46 -9.59
CA CYS A 76 0.37 9.71 -10.17
C CYS A 76 0.57 9.89 -11.67
N THR A 77 1.20 8.93 -12.36
CA THR A 77 1.45 9.01 -13.81
C THR A 77 0.69 7.93 -14.56
N GLU A 78 0.86 7.89 -15.88
CA GLU A 78 0.34 6.81 -16.73
C GLU A 78 0.93 5.43 -16.39
N ASP A 79 2.10 5.40 -15.77
CA ASP A 79 2.75 4.18 -15.25
C ASP A 79 2.14 3.69 -13.92
N ALA A 80 0.96 4.17 -13.52
CA ALA A 80 0.36 3.82 -12.24
C ALA A 80 0.20 2.30 -12.08
N ASN A 81 0.80 1.74 -11.03
CA ASN A 81 0.89 0.30 -10.85
C ASN A 81 0.88 -0.08 -9.36
N ARG A 82 -0.18 -0.80 -8.95
CA ARG A 82 -0.38 -1.21 -7.56
C ARG A 82 0.76 -2.08 -7.04
N ASP A 83 1.18 -3.08 -7.81
CA ASP A 83 2.14 -4.08 -7.35
C ASP A 83 3.53 -3.46 -7.15
N LYS A 84 3.88 -2.49 -8.00
CA LYS A 84 5.09 -1.69 -7.82
C LYS A 84 5.03 -0.84 -6.55
N VAL A 85 3.89 -0.22 -6.23
CA VAL A 85 3.71 0.54 -4.98
C VAL A 85 3.81 -0.38 -3.75
N VAL A 86 3.17 -1.55 -3.80
CA VAL A 86 3.28 -2.56 -2.74
C VAL A 86 4.74 -2.99 -2.55
N SER A 87 5.43 -3.29 -3.64
CA SER A 87 6.85 -3.69 -3.62
C SER A 87 7.73 -2.60 -3.00
N LEU A 88 7.63 -1.34 -3.46
CA LEU A 88 8.36 -0.23 -2.87
C LEU A 88 8.08 -0.09 -1.37
N TYR A 89 6.81 -0.18 -0.99
CA TYR A 89 6.41 -0.09 0.41
C TYR A 89 6.97 -1.25 1.24
N GLN A 90 7.03 -2.47 0.72
CA GLN A 90 7.60 -3.62 1.43
C GLN A 90 9.08 -3.45 1.76
N PHE A 91 9.86 -2.88 0.83
CA PHE A 91 11.29 -2.64 1.00
C PHE A 91 11.64 -1.50 1.97
N LEU A 92 10.66 -0.67 2.35
CA LEU A 92 10.86 0.31 3.41
C LEU A 92 11.08 -0.37 4.76
N SER A 93 11.94 0.21 5.59
CA SER A 93 12.08 -0.16 6.99
C SER A 93 10.77 0.09 7.75
N PRO A 94 10.57 -0.52 8.93
CA PRO A 94 9.42 -0.19 9.79
C PRO A 94 9.30 1.31 10.09
N GLU A 95 10.41 1.98 10.38
CA GLU A 95 10.47 3.42 10.68
C GLU A 95 10.08 4.26 9.46
N GLU A 96 10.58 3.89 8.28
CA GLU A 96 10.25 4.54 7.01
C GLU A 96 8.76 4.37 6.66
N LYS A 97 8.18 3.18 6.89
CA LYS A 97 6.75 2.92 6.73
C LYS A 97 5.92 3.80 7.66
N GLU A 98 6.30 3.88 8.93
CA GLU A 98 5.62 4.75 9.89
C GLU A 98 5.78 6.23 9.55
N SER A 99 6.95 6.65 9.08
CA SER A 99 7.20 8.01 8.62
C SER A 99 6.30 8.40 7.45
N LEU A 100 6.16 7.50 6.46
CA LEU A 100 5.24 7.71 5.34
C LEU A 100 3.80 7.84 5.81
N LYS A 101 3.32 6.97 6.71
CA LYS A 101 1.96 7.05 7.28
C LYS A 101 1.75 8.36 8.04
N ARG A 102 2.72 8.79 8.86
CA ARG A 102 2.66 10.07 9.58
C ARG A 102 2.63 11.27 8.63
N ALA A 103 3.35 11.21 7.51
CA ALA A 103 3.26 12.24 6.49
C ALA A 103 1.84 12.32 5.89
N PHE A 104 1.20 11.20 5.58
CA PHE A 104 -0.22 11.21 5.18
C PHE A 104 -1.12 11.89 6.24
N ILE A 105 -0.96 11.52 7.52
CA ILE A 105 -1.73 12.11 8.63
C ILE A 105 -1.52 13.62 8.72
N LYS A 106 -0.27 14.09 8.64
CA LYS A 106 0.09 15.51 8.66
C LYS A 106 -0.60 16.31 7.55
N HIS A 107 -0.87 15.68 6.40
CA HIS A 107 -1.54 16.30 5.24
C HIS A 107 -3.06 16.05 5.22
N GLY A 108 -3.65 15.69 6.37
CA GLY A 108 -5.10 15.63 6.59
C GLY A 108 -5.76 14.33 6.13
N TYR A 109 -4.99 13.23 6.03
CA TYR A 109 -5.52 11.90 5.72
C TYR A 109 -5.66 11.07 7.00
N THR A 110 -6.76 10.33 7.12
CA THR A 110 -6.84 9.24 8.10
C THR A 110 -6.13 8.03 7.51
N VAL A 111 -5.25 7.40 8.29
CA VAL A 111 -4.55 6.17 7.91
C VAL A 111 -5.08 5.02 8.75
N ASN A 112 -5.68 4.02 8.10
CA ASN A 112 -6.13 2.79 8.73
C ASN A 112 -5.27 1.62 8.26
N TYR A 113 -4.69 0.89 9.21
CA TYR A 113 -4.02 -0.36 8.89
C TYR A 113 -5.04 -1.49 8.87
N VAL A 114 -5.13 -2.19 7.75
CA VAL A 114 -5.94 -3.40 7.62
C VAL A 114 -4.96 -4.56 7.46
N PRO A 115 -4.67 -5.31 8.55
CA PRO A 115 -3.83 -6.50 8.42
C PRO A 115 -4.47 -7.50 7.45
N CYS A 116 -3.62 -8.17 6.66
CA CYS A 116 -4.00 -9.41 5.98
C CYS A 116 -3.86 -10.60 6.93
#